data_AF-R6I322-F1
#
_entry.id   AF-R6I322-F1
#
_cell.length_a   1.000
_cell.length_b   1.000
_cell.length_c   1.000
_cell.angle_alpha   90.00
_cell.angle_beta   90.00
_cell.angle_gamma   90.00
#
_symmetry.space_group_name_H-M   'P 1'
#
loop_
_entity.id
_entity.type
_entity.pdbx_description
1 polymer ?
#
loop_
_entity_poly.entity_id
_entity_poly.type
_entity_poly.pdbx_seq_one_letter_code
_entity_poly.pdbx_strand_id
1 'polypeptide(L)' 'MPGAIGVPEAQLRQAASMAVCKINIDSDLRLAMTASIRSYLNAHPDHFDPRQYLKPARQAIKDMVAHKIVDVLGCNGKA' A
#
# COMPACT_ATOMS: atom_id res chain seq x y z
N MET A 1 15.90 -8.71 -8.41
CA MET A 1 15.98 -9.97 -7.64
C MET A 1 14.95 -10.94 -8.22
N PRO A 2 15.37 -11.94 -9.02
CA PRO A 2 14.46 -12.86 -9.71
C PRO A 2 13.54 -13.70 -8.81
N GLY A 3 13.78 -13.73 -7.50
CA GLY A 3 12.95 -14.45 -6.51
C GLY A 3 12.26 -13.58 -5.46
N ALA A 4 12.24 -12.26 -5.63
CA ALA A 4 11.52 -11.36 -4.70
C ALA A 4 10.01 -11.40 -4.99
N ILE A 5 9.38 -12.51 -4.61
CA ILE A 5 7.92 -12.67 -4.61
C ILE A 5 7.41 -12.09 -3.28
N GLY A 6 6.32 -11.33 -3.33
CA GLY A 6 5.70 -10.76 -2.13
C GLY A 6 5.37 -11.84 -1.10
N VAL A 7 5.46 -11.50 0.19
CA VAL A 7 5.05 -12.39 1.27
C VAL A 7 3.53 -12.33 1.41
N PRO A 8 2.81 -13.46 1.41
CA PRO A 8 1.35 -13.47 1.60
C PRO A 8 0.95 -12.81 2.93
N GLU A 9 -0.12 -12.03 2.93
CA GLU A 9 -0.59 -11.31 4.13
C GLU A 9 -0.89 -12.24 5.31
N ALA A 10 -1.37 -13.45 5.05
CA ALA A 10 -1.61 -14.47 6.09
C ALA A 10 -0.33 -14.83 6.86
N GLN A 11 0.82 -14.89 6.17
CA GLN A 11 2.11 -15.17 6.82
C GLN A 11 2.58 -13.95 7.63
N LEU A 12 2.35 -12.74 7.12
CA LEU A 12 2.65 -11.50 7.85
C LEU A 12 1.82 -11.41 9.15
N ARG A 13 0.53 -11.75 9.07
CA ARG A 13 -0.39 -11.81 10.21
C ARG A 13 0.08 -12.82 11.25
N GLN A 14 0.46 -14.02 10.81
CA GLN A 14 1.00 -15.06 11.70
C GLN A 14 2.29 -14.57 12.38
N ALA A 15 3.23 -14.01 11.61
CA ALA A 15 4.48 -13.49 12.14
C ALA A 15 4.26 -12.39 13.19
N ALA A 16 3.33 -11.47 12.94
CA ALA A 16 2.96 -10.39 13.87
C ALA A 16 2.35 -10.91 15.19
N SER A 17 1.75 -12.12 15.20
CA SER A 17 1.28 -12.77 16.42
C SER A 17 2.38 -13.47 17.24
N MET A 18 3.59 -13.56 16.68
CA MET A 18 4.76 -14.17 17.31
C MET A 18 5.73 -13.08 17.82
N ALA A 19 7.04 -13.30 17.69
CA ALA A 19 8.06 -12.35 18.15
C ALA A 19 8.34 -11.19 17.16
N VAL A 20 7.65 -11.11 16.01
CA VAL A 20 7.91 -10.06 15.01
C VAL A 20 7.14 -8.79 15.35
N CYS A 21 7.85 -7.80 15.90
CA CYS A 21 7.26 -6.52 16.31
C CYS A 21 7.31 -5.42 15.23
N LYS A 22 7.97 -5.66 14.09
CA LYS A 22 8.14 -4.67 13.01
C LYS A 22 8.16 -5.33 11.63
N ILE A 23 7.25 -4.91 10.77
CA ILE A 23 7.15 -5.37 9.37
C ILE A 23 7.29 -4.16 8.45
N ASN A 24 8.19 -4.24 7.46
CA ASN A 24 8.42 -3.17 6.49
C ASN A 24 7.56 -3.41 5.24
N ILE A 25 6.89 -2.36 4.74
CA ILE A 25 6.01 -2.41 3.56
C ILE A 25 6.37 -1.24 2.64
N ASP A 26 6.79 -1.55 1.41
CA ASP A 26 7.19 -0.53 0.43
C ASP A 26 6.68 -0.87 -0.98
N SER A 27 6.87 -2.12 -1.43
CA SER A 27 6.43 -2.55 -2.76
C SER A 27 4.92 -2.36 -2.98
N ASP A 28 4.08 -2.71 -2.00
CA ASP A 28 2.63 -2.53 -2.11
C ASP A 28 2.24 -1.04 -2.22
N LEU A 29 2.96 -0.15 -1.54
CA LEU A 29 2.70 1.29 -1.58
C LEU A 29 3.06 1.86 -2.96
N ARG A 30 4.20 1.45 -3.52
CA ARG A 30 4.61 1.84 -4.87
C ARG A 30 3.65 1.32 -5.93
N LEU A 31 3.16 0.08 -5.79
CA LEU A 31 2.17 -0.50 -6.69
C LEU A 31 0.85 0.25 -6.62
N ALA A 32 0.32 0.53 -5.42
CA ALA A 32 -0.92 1.28 -5.24
C ALA A 32 -0.83 2.70 -5.85
N MET A 33 0.27 3.41 -5.58
CA MET A 33 0.52 4.74 -6.14
C MET A 33 0.59 4.70 -7.66
N THR A 34 1.41 3.81 -8.22
CA THR A 34 1.65 3.72 -9.66
C THR A 34 0.38 3.31 -10.40
N ALA A 35 -0.36 2.33 -9.87
CA ALA A 35 -1.63 1.89 -10.46
C ALA A 35 -2.65 3.04 -10.47
N SER A 36 -2.78 3.78 -9.36
CA SER A 36 -3.69 4.92 -9.26
C SER A 36 -3.34 6.03 -10.26
N ILE A 37 -2.06 6.39 -10.38
CA ILE A 37 -1.60 7.41 -11.33
C ILE A 37 -1.85 6.95 -12.77
N ARG A 38 -1.48 5.72 -13.13
CA ARG A 38 -1.69 5.18 -14.48
C ARG A 38 -3.17 5.14 -14.84
N SER A 39 -4.02 4.71 -13.92
CA SER A 39 -5.47 4.69 -14.15
C SER A 39 -6.03 6.11 -14.34
N TYR A 40 -5.56 7.08 -13.55
CA TYR A 40 -6.00 8.46 -13.65
C TYR A 40 -5.63 9.10 -14.99
N LEU A 41 -4.36 8.98 -15.39
CA LEU A 41 -3.86 9.57 -16.64
C LEU A 41 -4.47 8.91 -17.88
N ASN A 42 -4.77 7.60 -17.81
CA ASN A 42 -5.49 6.93 -18.89
C ASN A 42 -6.95 7.40 -19.01
N ALA A 43 -7.59 7.74 -17.89
CA ALA A 43 -8.98 8.23 -17.87
C ALA A 43 -9.09 9.73 -18.21
N HIS A 44 -8.03 10.51 -17.96
CA HIS A 44 -8.00 11.96 -18.13
C HIS A 44 -6.73 12.39 -18.90
N PRO A 45 -6.65 12.12 -20.22
CA PRO A 45 -5.45 12.36 -21.02
C PRO A 45 -5.10 13.85 -21.17
N ASP A 46 -6.04 14.75 -20.94
CA ASP A 46 -5.90 16.22 -20.98
C ASP A 46 -5.44 16.83 -19.63
N HIS A 47 -5.47 16.05 -18.55
CA HIS A 47 -5.03 16.51 -17.24
C HIS A 47 -3.51 16.41 -17.07
N PHE A 48 -2.88 17.52 -16.67
CA PHE A 48 -1.43 17.62 -16.45
C PHE A 48 -1.06 18.12 -15.05
N ASP A 49 -2.01 18.66 -14.28
CA ASP A 49 -1.71 19.21 -12.95
C ASP A 49 -1.39 18.05 -11.99
N PRO A 50 -0.20 18.03 -11.35
CA PRO A 50 0.18 16.97 -10.43
C PRO A 50 -0.79 16.78 -9.28
N ARG A 51 -1.47 17.83 -8.83
CA ARG A 51 -2.43 17.74 -7.74
C ARG A 51 -3.64 16.90 -8.13
N GLN A 52 -4.00 16.86 -9.41
CA GLN A 52 -5.15 16.12 -9.91
C GLN A 52 -4.93 14.60 -9.81
N TYR A 53 -3.77 14.09 -10.22
CA TYR A 53 -3.47 12.66 -10.17
C TYR A 53 -2.76 12.21 -8.88
N LEU A 54 -2.02 13.10 -8.19
CA LEU A 54 -1.36 12.74 -6.92
C LEU A 54 -2.32 12.76 -5.72
N LYS A 55 -3.44 13.49 -5.79
CA LYS A 55 -4.48 13.45 -4.75
C LYS A 55 -5.11 12.05 -4.63
N PRO A 56 -5.64 11.42 -5.70
CA PRO A 56 -6.15 10.05 -5.61
C PRO A 56 -5.03 9.04 -5.32
N ALA A 57 -3.81 9.25 -5.83
CA ALA A 57 -2.69 8.36 -5.53
C ALA A 57 -2.32 8.35 -4.04
N ARG A 58 -2.32 9.53 -3.37
CA ARG A 58 -2.14 9.62 -1.91
C ARG A 58 -3.27 8.95 -1.15
N GLN A 59 -4.51 9.07 -1.63
CA GLN A 59 -5.64 8.37 -1.01
C GLN A 59 -5.47 6.84 -1.12
N ALA A 60 -5.08 6.33 -2.28
CA ALA A 60 -4.81 4.90 -2.47
C ALA A 60 -3.70 4.36 -1.54
N ILE A 61 -2.63 5.13 -1.32
CA ILE A 61 -1.61 4.79 -0.32
C ILE A 61 -2.20 4.76 1.09
N LYS A 62 -2.99 5.78 1.45
CA LYS A 62 -3.61 5.87 2.77
C LYS A 62 -4.52 4.68 3.04
N ASP A 63 -5.33 4.29 2.07
CA ASP A 63 -6.25 3.15 2.16
C ASP A 63 -5.48 1.83 2.27
N MET A 64 -4.40 1.67 1.49
CA MET A 64 -3.49 0.52 1.59
C MET A 64 -2.87 0.42 2.99
N VAL A 65 -2.36 1.53 3.53
CA VAL A 65 -1.75 1.55 4.87
C VAL A 65 -2.80 1.23 5.95
N ALA A 66 -4.02 1.76 5.83
CA ALA A 66 -5.11 1.46 6.75
C ALA A 66 -5.46 -0.04 6.76
N HIS A 67 -5.60 -0.66 5.58
CA HIS A 67 -5.78 -2.11 5.43
C HIS A 67 -4.66 -2.89 6.11
N LYS A 68 -3.39 -2.52 5.85
CA LYS A 68 -2.25 -3.18 6.49
C LYS A 68 -2.29 -3.05 8.02
N ILE A 69 -2.64 -1.89 8.58
CA ILE A 69 -2.70 -1.67 10.03
C ILE A 69 -3.79 -2.53 10.68
N VAL A 70 -4.99 -2.55 10.10
CA VAL A 70 -6.17 -3.21 10.68
C VAL A 70 -6.13 -4.72 10.45
N ASP A 71 -5.99 -5.13 9.19
CA ASP A 71 -6.27 -6.50 8.76
C ASP A 71 -5.01 -7.38 8.76
N VAL A 72 -3.83 -6.80 8.55
CA VAL A 72 -2.56 -7.55 8.43
C VAL A 72 -1.74 -7.48 9.72
N LEU A 73 -1.39 -6.27 10.17
CA LEU A 73 -0.49 -6.06 11.31
C LEU A 73 -1.23 -6.15 12.65
N GLY A 74 -2.52 -5.82 12.69
CA GLY A 74 -3.33 -5.91 13.91
C GLY A 74 -2.94 -4.90 14.99
N CYS A 75 -2.30 -3.79 14.61
CA CYS A 75 -1.81 -2.77 15.53
C CYS A 75 -2.77 -1.58 15.68
N ASN A 76 -3.97 -1.64 15.10
CA ASN A 76 -4.99 -0.61 15.27
C ASN A 76 -5.35 -0.39 16.76
N GLY A 77 -5.45 0.87 17.19
CA GLY A 77 -5.81 1.22 18.57
C GLY A 77 -4.73 0.93 19.64
N LYS A 78 -3.47 0.77 19.24
CA LYS A 78 -2.32 0.51 20.14
C LYS A 78 -1.39 1.72 20.31
N ALA A 79 -1.91 2.93 20.07
CA ALA A 79 -1.17 4.19 20.16
C ALA A 79 -1.00 4.66 21.60
#